data_AF-A0A0L8HH98-F1
#
_entry.id   AF-A0A0L8HH98-F1
#
_cell.length_a   1.000
_cell.length_b   1.000
_cell.length_c   1.000
_cell.angle_alpha   90.00
_cell.angle_beta   90.00
_cell.angle_gamma   90.00
#
_symmetry.space_group_name_H-M   'P 1'
#
loop_
_entity.id
_entity.type
_entity.pdbx_description
1 polymer ?
#
loop_
_entity_poly.entity_id
_entity_poly.type
_entity_poly.pdbx_seq_one_letter_code
_entity_poly.pdbx_strand_id
1 'polypeptide(L)'
;ILKFTRMFPALALLILYHTLETVHTNECLRLRAAGLNSHLINIFIPKCEEDGTYTAVQCHANGCYCADEFGAPITDVDISLEEVKRTNMNCMSMLSMKFIMMKMMMMIMEGKGGGGGGGGEEGGEEEEEEEEEEEEEEEEEEEEEEEMDGFE
;
A
#
# COMPACT_ATOMS: atom_id res chain seq x y z
N ILE A 1 -36.69 -4.94 -4.38
CA ILE A 1 -36.08 -5.61 -3.20
C ILE A 1 -34.74 -6.28 -3.54
N LEU A 2 -34.53 -6.81 -4.76
CA LEU A 2 -33.30 -7.48 -5.20
C LEU A 2 -32.08 -6.59 -5.59
N LYS A 3 -32.19 -5.26 -5.56
CA LYS A 3 -31.04 -4.34 -5.82
C LYS A 3 -30.31 -3.88 -4.56
N PHE A 4 -30.92 -4.04 -3.38
CA PHE A 4 -30.30 -3.61 -2.12
C PHE A 4 -29.21 -4.58 -1.65
N THR A 5 -29.36 -5.87 -1.91
CA THR A 5 -28.42 -6.92 -1.47
C THR A 5 -27.06 -6.91 -2.17
N ARG A 6 -26.93 -6.23 -3.33
CA ARG A 6 -25.64 -6.08 -4.04
C ARG A 6 -24.80 -4.89 -3.57
N MET A 7 -25.41 -3.93 -2.87
CA MET A 7 -24.71 -2.77 -2.33
C MET A 7 -24.09 -3.05 -0.95
N PHE A 8 -24.70 -3.97 -0.18
CA PHE A 8 -24.20 -4.43 1.12
C PHE A 8 -22.81 -5.08 1.10
N PRO A 9 -22.42 -5.96 0.15
CA PRO A 9 -21.08 -6.55 0.15
C PRO A 9 -19.99 -5.51 -0.14
N ALA A 10 -20.20 -4.58 -1.08
CA ALA A 10 -19.23 -3.53 -1.37
C ALA A 10 -19.07 -2.53 -0.20
N LEU A 11 -20.19 -2.12 0.43
CA LEU A 11 -20.15 -1.30 1.65
C LEU A 11 -19.50 -2.04 2.81
N ALA A 12 -19.78 -3.33 3.00
CA ALA A 12 -19.14 -4.14 4.03
C ALA A 12 -17.63 -4.29 3.79
N LEU A 13 -17.19 -4.46 2.55
CA LEU A 13 -15.76 -4.50 2.20
C LEU A 13 -15.07 -3.15 2.39
N LEU A 14 -15.70 -2.04 2.00
CA LEU A 14 -15.20 -0.69 2.26
C LEU A 14 -15.13 -0.38 3.76
N ILE A 15 -16.15 -0.78 4.53
CA ILE A 15 -16.15 -0.66 6.00
C ILE A 15 -15.04 -1.54 6.58
N LEU A 16 -14.88 -2.79 6.13
CA LEU A 16 -13.80 -3.68 6.60
C LEU A 16 -12.42 -3.09 6.29
N TYR A 17 -12.19 -2.60 5.07
CA TYR A 17 -10.96 -1.94 4.67
C TYR A 17 -10.68 -0.68 5.51
N HIS A 18 -11.67 0.20 5.65
CA HIS A 18 -11.52 1.42 6.45
C HIS A 18 -11.30 1.09 7.94
N THR A 19 -11.96 0.06 8.47
CA THR A 19 -11.73 -0.39 9.85
C THR A 19 -10.35 -1.00 10.04
N LEU A 20 -9.85 -1.80 9.09
CA LEU A 20 -8.50 -2.35 9.11
C LEU A 20 -7.46 -1.23 9.14
N GLU A 21 -7.64 -0.22 8.29
CA GLU A 21 -6.79 0.95 8.20
C GLU A 21 -6.76 1.76 9.51
N THR A 22 -7.92 2.01 10.13
CA THR A 22 -8.02 2.72 11.42
C THR A 22 -7.46 1.94 12.61
N VAL A 23 -7.49 0.60 12.57
CA VAL A 23 -6.89 -0.24 13.61
C VAL A 23 -5.37 -0.11 13.56
N HIS A 24 -4.80 -0.10 12.36
CA HIS A 24 -3.36 0.02 12.19
C HIS A 24 -2.82 1.39 12.63
N THR A 25 -3.54 2.47 12.32
CA THR A 25 -3.17 3.81 12.80
C THR A 25 -3.38 4.03 14.30
N ASN A 26 -4.03 3.13 15.05
CA ASN A 26 -4.21 3.32 16.50
C ASN A 26 -3.13 2.62 17.35
N GLU A 27 -2.36 1.71 16.75
CA GLU A 27 -1.44 0.85 17.50
C GLU A 27 -0.35 1.63 18.25
N CYS A 28 0.29 2.60 17.59
CA CYS A 28 1.32 3.43 18.22
C CYS A 28 0.76 4.18 19.43
N LEU A 29 -0.42 4.80 19.31
CA LEU A 29 -1.05 5.53 20.42
C LEU A 29 -1.36 4.61 21.60
N ARG A 30 -1.83 3.39 21.31
CA ARG A 30 -2.16 2.40 22.34
C ARG A 30 -0.89 1.95 23.09
N LEU A 31 0.19 1.68 22.36
CA LEU A 31 1.48 1.29 22.94
C LEU A 31 2.13 2.45 23.71
N ARG A 32 2.06 3.68 23.18
CA ARG A 32 2.53 4.89 23.86
C ARG A 32 1.80 5.10 25.19
N ALA A 33 0.48 4.95 25.21
CA ALA A 33 -0.31 5.04 26.44
C ALA A 33 0.07 3.94 27.43
N ALA A 34 0.28 2.70 26.97
CA ALA A 34 0.73 1.61 27.83
C ALA A 34 2.14 1.87 28.41
N GLY A 35 3.07 2.37 27.60
CA GLY A 35 4.42 2.72 28.02
C GLY A 35 4.47 3.89 29.01
N LEU A 36 3.66 4.93 28.80
CA LEU A 36 3.57 6.07 29.71
C LEU A 36 2.93 5.72 31.06
N ASN A 37 2.01 4.75 31.08
CA ASN A 37 1.41 4.23 32.31
C ASN A 37 2.24 3.11 32.96
N SER A 38 3.40 2.77 32.39
CA SER A 38 4.28 1.75 32.94
C SER A 38 5.18 2.32 34.04
N HIS A 39 5.40 1.55 35.09
CA HIS A 39 6.37 1.85 36.15
C HIS A 39 7.77 1.27 35.85
N LEU A 40 7.98 0.71 34.65
CA LEU A 40 9.25 0.13 34.25
C LEU A 40 10.25 1.21 33.79
N ILE A 41 11.47 1.14 34.30
CA ILE A 41 12.58 2.02 33.91
C ILE A 41 13.15 1.51 32.57
N ASN A 42 13.49 2.43 31.67
CA ASN A 42 14.00 2.13 30.32
C ASN A 42 13.02 1.37 29.42
N ILE A 43 11.70 1.50 29.64
CA ILE A 43 10.73 0.98 28.68
C ILE A 43 10.77 1.81 27.38
N PHE A 44 10.63 1.14 26.24
CA PHE A 44 10.45 1.80 24.96
C PHE A 44 9.05 2.43 24.89
N ILE A 45 9.00 3.74 24.59
CA ILE A 45 7.77 4.47 24.38
C ILE A 45 7.82 5.00 22.94
N PRO A 46 6.98 4.48 22.03
CA PRO A 46 7.02 4.90 20.65
C PRO A 46 6.53 6.34 20.50
N LYS A 47 7.08 7.03 19.50
CA LYS A 47 6.65 8.36 19.10
C LYS A 47 5.62 8.22 17.98
N CYS A 48 4.49 8.91 18.12
CA CYS A 48 3.38 8.82 17.18
C CYS A 48 3.08 10.20 16.59
N GLU A 49 2.59 10.20 15.35
CA GLU A 49 1.99 11.36 14.68
C GLU A 49 0.57 11.63 15.23
N GLU A 50 -0.05 12.75 14.82
CA GLU A 50 -1.39 13.15 15.28
C GLU A 50 -2.50 12.21 14.81
N ASP A 51 -2.31 11.56 13.66
CA ASP A 51 -3.24 10.56 13.10
C ASP A 51 -3.13 9.19 13.78
N GLY A 52 -2.16 9.06 14.70
CA GLY A 52 -1.88 7.89 15.51
C GLY A 52 -0.87 6.91 14.91
N THR A 53 -0.37 7.17 13.69
CA THR A 53 0.68 6.36 13.07
C THR A 53 2.03 6.58 13.76
N TYR A 54 3.01 5.70 13.49
CA TYR A 54 4.37 5.88 13.97
C TYR A 54 5.05 7.05 13.24
N THR A 55 5.79 7.87 13.98
CA THR A 55 6.69 8.83 13.33
C THR A 55 7.78 8.08 12.59
N ALA A 56 8.19 8.58 11.43
CA ALA A 56 9.20 7.92 10.57
C ALA A 56 10.56 7.73 11.26
N VAL A 57 10.84 8.54 12.28
CA VAL A 57 12.01 8.41 13.17
C VAL A 57 11.54 7.90 14.54
N GLN A 58 12.07 6.77 14.99
CA GLN A 58 11.90 6.30 16.38
C GLN A 58 13.23 6.37 17.12
N CYS A 59 13.19 6.73 18.40
CA CYS A 59 14.39 6.84 19.23
C CYS A 59 14.18 6.12 20.55
N HIS A 60 15.15 5.29 20.94
CA HIS A 60 15.16 4.59 22.22
C HIS A 60 16.55 4.57 22.83
N ALA A 61 16.63 4.82 24.14
CA ALA A 61 17.89 4.90 24.88
C ALA A 61 18.90 5.84 24.17
N ASN A 62 19.94 5.26 23.55
CA ASN A 62 21.03 6.00 22.92
C ASN A 62 21.04 5.86 21.38
N GLY A 63 19.99 5.32 20.77
CA GLY A 63 19.89 5.10 19.32
C GLY A 63 18.56 5.55 18.74
N CYS A 64 18.56 5.83 17.44
CA CYS A 64 17.36 6.06 16.65
C CYS A 64 17.44 5.27 15.33
N TYR A 65 16.27 4.94 14.79
CA TYR A 65 16.14 4.24 13.51
C TYR A 65 15.01 4.84 12.67
N CYS A 66 15.05 4.58 11.36
CA CYS A 66 13.91 4.82 10.49
C CYS A 66 12.91 3.67 10.67
N ALA A 67 11.67 4.02 10.99
CA ALA A 67 10.60 3.06 11.21
C ALA A 67 9.70 2.94 9.97
N ASP A 68 9.18 1.74 9.74
CA ASP A 68 8.11 1.47 8.79
C ASP A 68 6.72 1.87 9.34
N GLU A 69 5.66 1.56 8.59
CA GLU A 69 4.29 1.86 9.00
C GLU A 69 3.84 1.11 10.28
N PHE A 70 4.49 0.00 10.61
CA PHE A 70 4.24 -0.82 11.79
C PHE A 70 5.12 -0.40 12.99
N GLY A 71 6.01 0.57 12.82
CA GLY A 71 6.94 1.03 13.84
C GLY A 71 8.20 0.17 13.97
N ALA A 72 8.42 -0.77 13.06
CA ALA A 72 9.59 -1.64 13.03
C ALA A 72 10.77 -0.96 12.30
N PRO A 73 12.02 -1.24 12.68
CA PRO A 73 13.18 -0.68 12.00
C PRO A 73 13.28 -1.21 10.56
N ILE A 74 13.48 -0.29 9.61
CA ILE A 74 13.66 -0.62 8.18
C ILE A 74 14.99 -1.35 7.94
N THR A 75 15.97 -1.16 8.84
CA THR A 75 17.31 -1.73 8.76
C THR A 75 17.79 -2.18 10.13
N ASP A 76 18.69 -3.17 10.18
CA ASP A 76 19.27 -3.68 11.43
C ASP A 76 20.27 -2.73 12.13
N VAL A 77 20.32 -1.46 11.72
CA VAL A 77 21.28 -0.47 12.22
C VAL A 77 20.56 0.63 12.98
N ASP A 78 20.89 0.75 14.27
CA ASP A 78 20.56 1.92 15.07
C ASP A 78 21.63 3.01 14.90
N ILE A 79 21.18 4.23 14.63
CA ILE A 79 22.03 5.40 14.51
C ILE A 79 22.18 6.02 15.91
N SER A 80 23.43 6.20 16.37
CA SER A 80 23.68 6.78 17.69
C SER A 80 23.09 8.19 17.83
N LEU A 81 22.60 8.53 19.02
CA LEU A 81 21.95 9.82 19.29
C LEU A 81 22.84 11.03 18.94
N GLU A 82 24.16 10.88 19.06
CA GLU A 82 25.13 11.91 18.70
C GLU A 82 25.24 12.12 17.18
N GLU A 83 25.09 11.04 16.40
CA GLU A 83 25.04 11.13 14.93
C GLU A 83 23.73 11.76 14.46
N VAL A 84 22.61 11.41 15.09
CA VAL A 84 21.28 11.98 14.78
C VAL A 84 21.27 13.49 14.95
N LYS A 85 21.84 14.01 16.05
CA LYS A 85 21.95 15.46 16.30
C LYS A 85 22.80 16.17 15.26
N ARG A 86 23.83 15.51 14.72
CA ARG A 86 24.76 16.10 13.75
C ARG A 86 24.17 16.16 12.35
N THR A 87 23.48 15.10 11.94
CA THR A 87 22.98 14.92 10.57
C THR A 87 21.53 15.32 10.39
N ASN A 88 20.79 15.54 11.48
CA ASN A 88 19.35 15.79 11.48
C ASN A 88 18.61 14.71 10.68
N MET A 89 18.66 13.48 11.21
CA MET A 89 18.11 12.28 10.59
C MET A 89 16.72 12.51 10.01
N ASN A 90 16.57 12.27 8.72
CA ASN A 90 15.32 12.34 7.99
C ASN A 90 14.99 10.96 7.40
N CYS A 91 13.76 10.52 7.57
CA CYS A 91 13.27 9.26 7.04
C CYS A 91 12.13 9.56 6.07
N MET A 92 12.05 8.84 4.95
CA MET A 92 10.93 8.91 4.03
C MET A 92 9.79 8.04 4.56
N SER A 93 8.65 8.65 4.95
CA SER A 93 7.48 7.91 5.42
C SER A 93 6.67 7.35 4.25
N MET A 94 6.17 6.11 4.36
CA MET A 94 5.26 5.51 3.35
C MET A 94 3.87 6.15 3.30
N LEU A 95 3.49 6.98 4.30
CA LEU A 95 2.21 7.70 4.37
C LEU A 95 1.95 8.61 3.16
N SER A 96 3.02 9.13 2.54
CA SER A 96 2.92 9.92 1.32
C SER A 96 2.29 9.11 0.18
N MET A 97 2.59 7.80 0.08
CA MET A 97 1.99 6.94 -0.94
C MET A 97 0.52 6.64 -0.66
N LYS A 98 0.11 6.49 0.60
CA LYS A 98 -1.30 6.24 0.96
C LYS A 98 -2.21 7.42 0.64
N PHE A 99 -1.77 8.65 0.93
CA PHE A 99 -2.48 9.85 0.50
C PHE A 99 -2.54 9.99 -1.03
N ILE A 100 -1.47 9.60 -1.74
CA ILE A 100 -1.41 9.63 -3.21
C ILE A 100 -2.32 8.56 -3.80
N MET A 101 -2.31 7.33 -3.27
CA MET A 101 -3.14 6.20 -3.70
C MET A 101 -4.62 6.43 -3.40
N MET A 102 -4.95 6.97 -2.21
CA MET A 102 -6.32 7.37 -1.87
C MET A 102 -6.81 8.53 -2.74
N LYS A 103 -5.95 9.52 -3.04
CA LYS A 103 -6.28 10.59 -3.99
C LYS A 103 -6.43 10.08 -5.42
N MET A 104 -5.62 9.10 -5.83
CA MET A 104 -5.71 8.45 -7.13
C MET A 104 -7.02 7.66 -7.25
N MET A 105 -7.38 6.86 -6.24
CA MET A 105 -8.69 6.19 -6.17
C MET A 105 -9.87 7.18 -6.14
N MET A 106 -9.75 8.31 -5.43
CA MET A 106 -10.79 9.35 -5.44
C MET A 106 -10.90 10.05 -6.80
N MET A 107 -9.79 10.34 -7.48
CA MET A 107 -9.79 10.89 -8.84
C MET A 107 -10.39 9.92 -9.86
N ILE A 108 -10.22 8.60 -9.67
CA ILE A 108 -10.88 7.57 -10.49
C ILE A 108 -12.41 7.55 -10.24
N MET A 109 -12.88 7.90 -9.04
CA MET A 109 -14.31 7.91 -8.68
C MET A 109 -15.05 9.23 -9.00
N GLU A 110 -14.31 10.32 -9.26
CA GLU A 110 -14.86 11.61 -9.75
C GLU A 110 -15.07 11.65 -11.28
N GLY A 111 -15.05 10.47 -11.94
CA GLY A 111 -15.54 10.25 -13.29
C GLY A 111 -17.05 10.57 -13.40
N LYS A 112 -17.36 11.85 -13.60
CA LYS A 112 -18.70 12.37 -13.81
C LYS A 112 -19.27 11.76 -15.10
N GLY A 113 -20.14 10.78 -14.94
CA GLY A 113 -21.02 10.30 -16.00
C GLY A 113 -21.90 11.43 -16.51
N GLY A 114 -21.70 11.83 -17.76
CA GLY A 114 -22.64 12.61 -18.56
C GLY A 114 -23.17 11.74 -19.69
N GLY A 115 -24.46 11.42 -19.65
CA GLY A 115 -25.16 10.72 -20.75
C GLY A 115 -26.00 11.68 -21.58
N GLY A 116 -25.95 11.53 -22.90
CA GLY A 116 -26.84 12.19 -23.88
C GLY A 116 -26.31 12.09 -25.31
N GLY A 117 -26.88 11.19 -26.12
CA GLY A 117 -26.30 10.66 -27.38
C GLY A 117 -26.62 11.39 -28.70
N GLY A 118 -26.11 10.81 -29.79
CA GLY A 118 -26.34 11.22 -31.20
C GLY A 118 -25.22 10.69 -32.10
N GLY A 119 -25.55 9.77 -33.00
CA GLY A 119 -24.59 8.87 -33.66
C GLY A 119 -23.73 9.45 -34.79
N GLY A 120 -22.77 8.61 -35.20
CA GLY A 120 -21.91 8.72 -36.37
C GLY A 120 -21.02 7.48 -36.44
N GLU A 121 -21.15 6.71 -37.52
CA GLU A 121 -20.29 5.58 -37.90
C GLU A 121 -18.86 6.03 -38.22
N GLU A 122 -17.88 5.19 -37.86
CA GLU A 122 -16.61 4.85 -38.55
C GLU A 122 -15.76 4.08 -37.52
N GLY A 123 -15.61 2.75 -37.64
CA GLY A 123 -14.41 2.08 -38.16
C GLY A 123 -13.30 2.10 -37.08
N GLY A 124 -13.02 1.02 -36.35
CA GLY A 124 -12.39 -0.22 -36.82
C GLY A 124 -10.87 -0.12 -36.59
N GLU A 125 -10.25 -1.17 -36.03
CA GLU A 125 -8.79 -1.38 -35.80
C GLU A 125 -8.26 -1.03 -34.38
N GLU A 126 -8.57 -1.83 -33.35
CA GLU A 126 -7.66 -2.11 -32.20
C GLU A 126 -7.95 -3.51 -31.56
N GLU A 127 -8.61 -4.43 -32.29
CA GLU A 127 -8.85 -5.82 -31.81
C GLU A 127 -7.97 -6.85 -32.55
N GLU A 128 -7.15 -6.43 -33.52
CA GLU A 128 -6.28 -7.34 -34.31
C GLU A 128 -4.88 -7.54 -33.69
N GLU A 129 -4.42 -6.68 -32.77
CA GLU A 129 -3.09 -6.81 -32.13
C GLU A 129 -3.07 -7.85 -30.99
N GLU A 130 -4.19 -8.09 -30.29
CA GLU A 130 -4.25 -9.09 -29.20
C GLU A 130 -4.38 -10.54 -29.72
N GLU A 131 -4.97 -10.76 -30.90
CA GLU A 131 -5.06 -12.12 -31.49
C GLU A 131 -3.73 -12.57 -32.13
N GLU A 132 -2.90 -11.65 -32.65
CA GLU A 132 -1.57 -12.00 -33.19
C GLU A 132 -0.56 -12.36 -32.08
N GLU A 133 -0.64 -11.73 -30.88
CA GLU A 133 0.24 -12.08 -29.74
C GLU A 133 -0.12 -13.45 -29.12
N GLU A 134 -1.40 -13.85 -29.11
CA GLU A 134 -1.82 -15.18 -28.63
C GLU A 134 -1.43 -16.32 -29.60
N GLU A 135 -1.43 -16.08 -30.93
CA GLU A 135 -0.96 -17.07 -31.92
C GLU A 135 0.58 -17.25 -31.90
N GLU A 136 1.37 -16.19 -31.61
CA GLU A 136 2.84 -16.29 -31.48
C GLU A 136 3.27 -17.04 -30.20
N GLU A 137 2.54 -16.91 -29.08
CA GLU A 137 2.82 -17.66 -27.84
C GLU A 137 2.47 -19.16 -27.96
N GLU A 138 1.43 -19.53 -28.71
CA GLU A 138 1.08 -20.94 -28.94
C GLU A 138 2.06 -21.66 -29.91
N GLU A 139 2.64 -20.96 -30.90
CA GLU A 139 3.66 -21.54 -31.78
C GLU A 139 5.04 -21.74 -31.08
N GLU A 140 5.41 -20.87 -30.13
CA GLU A 140 6.65 -21.04 -29.34
C GLU A 140 6.56 -22.23 -28.35
N GLU A 141 5.39 -22.51 -27.78
CA GLU A 141 5.20 -23.67 -26.88
C GLU A 141 5.22 -25.02 -27.63
N GLU A 142 4.76 -25.08 -28.90
CA GLU A 142 4.81 -26.31 -29.71
C GLU A 142 6.24 -26.63 -30.21
N GLU A 143 7.10 -25.63 -30.45
CA GLU A 143 8.51 -25.86 -30.83
C GLU A 143 9.38 -26.36 -29.65
N GLU A 144 9.07 -25.98 -28.40
CA GLU A 144 9.79 -26.47 -27.21
C GLU A 144 9.45 -27.93 -26.84
N GLU A 145 8.24 -28.41 -27.16
CA GLU A 145 7.86 -29.81 -26.91
C GLU A 145 8.49 -30.81 -27.91
N GLU A 146 8.78 -30.40 -29.15
CA GLU A 146 9.45 -31.27 -30.14
C GLU A 146 10.97 -31.42 -29.91
N GLU A 147 11.63 -30.54 -29.14
CA GLU A 147 13.06 -30.68 -28.81
C GLU A 147 13.31 -31.69 -27.66
N MET A 148 12.27 -32.13 -26.93
CA MET A 148 12.37 -33.06 -25.81
C MET A 148 12.03 -34.53 -26.15
N ASP A 149 12.03 -34.94 -27.43
CA ASP A 149 11.97 -36.36 -27.81
C ASP A 149 13.10 -36.77 -28.80
N GLY A 150 14.19 -36.00 -28.80
CA GLY A 150 15.33 -36.13 -29.71
C GLY A 150 16.69 -36.35 -29.05
N PHE A 151 16.82 -37.24 -28.06
CA PHE A 151 18.15 -37.80 -27.73
C PHE A 151 18.08 -39.32 -27.50
N GLU A 152 18.39 -40.02 -28.58
CA GLU A 152 18.83 -41.41 -28.64
C GLU A 152 20.12 -41.65 -27.84
#